data_AF-G4Y7C5-F1
#
_entry.id   AF-G4Y7C5-F1
#
_cell.length_a   1.000
_cell.length_b   1.000
_cell.length_c   1.000
_cell.angle_alpha   90.00
_cell.angle_beta   90.00
_cell.angle_gamma   90.00
#
_symmetry.space_group_name_H-M   'P 1'
#
loop_
_entity.id
_entity.type
_entity.pdbx_description
1 polymer ?
#
loop_
_entity_poly.entity_id
_entity_poly.type
_entity_poly.pdbx_seq_one_letter_code
_entity_poly.pdbx_strand_id
1 'polypeptide(L)'
;MFLLSDSAQCRRVNCKSECCSFVEGFPMRLKELRSAYREIQKFYESNDDLAPLLDENVQQHINSPYGCHVMNEILRFYLDTILPTAVQKDHLHSKTPINSIGNIFKDLKRDILKCKNYFSCQNPFEFASIKNTYEEMNGKGVIKAMGELDM
;
A
#
# COMPACT_ATOMS: atom_id res chain seq x y z
N MET A 1 39.44 -22.32 -9.31
CA MET A 1 38.44 -22.85 -8.36
C MET A 1 37.37 -21.80 -8.20
N PHE A 2 36.34 -21.84 -9.05
CA PHE A 2 35.21 -20.92 -8.98
C PHE A 2 34.19 -21.51 -7.99
N LEU A 3 34.08 -20.90 -6.83
CA LEU A 3 32.99 -21.16 -5.88
C LEU A 3 31.73 -20.47 -6.43
N LEU A 4 30.94 -21.18 -7.22
CA LEU A 4 29.58 -20.77 -7.52
C LEU A 4 28.75 -21.02 -6.26
N SER A 5 28.27 -19.93 -5.66
CA SER A 5 27.34 -19.95 -4.52
C SER A 5 26.05 -20.67 -4.93
N ASP A 6 25.81 -21.83 -4.34
CA ASP A 6 24.71 -22.74 -4.63
C ASP A 6 23.39 -22.34 -3.93
N SER A 7 23.11 -21.04 -3.83
CA SER A 7 22.00 -20.53 -3.00
C SER A 7 21.12 -19.49 -3.70
N ALA A 8 20.73 -19.77 -4.94
CA ALA A 8 19.59 -19.11 -5.58
C ALA A 8 18.72 -20.11 -6.33
N GLN A 9 18.41 -21.25 -5.71
CA GLN A 9 17.34 -22.10 -6.21
C GLN A 9 16.00 -21.42 -5.88
N CYS A 10 15.29 -20.94 -6.90
CA CYS A 10 13.88 -20.54 -6.78
C CYS A 10 13.07 -21.75 -6.33
N ARG A 11 12.91 -21.91 -5.01
CA ARG A 11 11.98 -22.88 -4.45
C ARG A 11 10.58 -22.40 -4.84
N ARG A 12 9.88 -23.18 -5.68
CA ARG A 12 8.46 -22.94 -5.94
C ARG A 12 7.70 -23.14 -4.63
N VAL A 13 7.19 -22.06 -4.06
CA VAL A 13 6.22 -22.13 -2.97
C VAL A 13 4.89 -22.62 -3.56
N ASN A 14 4.37 -23.71 -3.02
CA ASN A 14 3.07 -24.23 -3.43
C ASN A 14 1.96 -23.49 -2.68
N CYS A 15 1.45 -22.42 -3.28
CA CYS A 15 0.40 -21.62 -2.70
C CYS A 15 -0.98 -22.25 -2.83
N LYS A 16 -1.67 -22.40 -1.69
CA LYS A 16 -3.03 -22.95 -1.61
C LYS A 16 -4.13 -21.89 -1.53
N SER A 17 -3.77 -20.62 -1.40
CA SER A 17 -4.71 -19.49 -1.34
C SER A 17 -4.30 -18.40 -2.31
N GLU A 18 -5.27 -17.63 -2.78
CA GLU A 18 -5.03 -16.49 -3.66
C GLU A 18 -4.10 -15.45 -3.01
N CYS A 19 -4.16 -15.29 -1.69
CA CYS A 19 -3.30 -14.36 -0.95
C CYS A 19 -1.85 -14.84 -0.85
N CYS A 20 -1.62 -16.14 -0.71
CA CYS A 20 -0.28 -16.70 -0.83
C CYS A 20 0.25 -16.46 -2.25
N SER A 21 -0.54 -16.80 -3.28
CA SER A 21 -0.13 -16.63 -4.68
C SER A 21 0.15 -15.17 -5.01
N PHE A 22 -0.61 -14.24 -4.43
CA PHE A 22 -0.37 -12.81 -4.54
C PHE A 22 1.00 -12.42 -3.96
N VAL A 23 1.33 -12.85 -2.74
CA VAL A 23 2.62 -12.53 -2.09
C VAL A 23 3.79 -13.16 -2.84
N GLU A 24 3.67 -14.42 -3.26
CA GLU A 24 4.72 -15.09 -4.04
C GLU A 24 4.92 -14.47 -5.43
N GLY A 25 3.84 -13.96 -6.05
CA GLY A 25 3.89 -13.26 -7.33
C GLY A 25 4.35 -11.80 -7.24
N PHE A 26 4.40 -11.22 -6.04
CA PHE A 26 4.68 -9.81 -5.83
C PHE A 26 6.04 -9.35 -6.40
N PRO A 27 7.14 -10.12 -6.27
CA PRO A 27 8.44 -9.72 -6.85
C PRO A 27 8.40 -9.49 -8.36
N MET A 28 7.62 -10.29 -9.10
CA MET A 28 7.48 -10.12 -10.56
C MET A 28 6.69 -8.85 -10.87
N ARG A 29 5.56 -8.62 -10.18
CA ARG A 29 4.76 -7.39 -10.32
C ARG A 29 5.59 -6.14 -10.00
N LEU A 30 6.43 -6.21 -8.97
CA LEU A 30 7.33 -5.12 -8.58
C LEU A 30 8.41 -4.86 -9.65
N LYS A 31 8.90 -5.91 -10.31
CA LYS A 31 9.82 -5.78 -11.45
C LYS A 31 9.15 -5.08 -12.63
N GLU A 32 7.91 -5.46 -12.97
CA GLU A 32 7.13 -4.84 -14.04
C GLU A 32 6.85 -3.37 -13.75
N LEU A 33 6.43 -3.04 -12.52
CA LEU A 33 6.20 -1.67 -12.08
C LEU A 33 7.45 -0.81 -12.22
N ARG A 34 8.60 -1.31 -11.75
CA ARG A 34 9.88 -0.62 -11.85
C ARG A 34 10.32 -0.45 -13.30
N SER A 35 10.02 -1.42 -14.17
CA SER A 35 10.31 -1.31 -15.60
C SER A 35 9.49 -0.19 -16.25
N ALA A 36 8.18 -0.16 -16.01
CA ALA A 36 7.30 0.88 -16.55
C ALA A 36 7.68 2.28 -16.01
N TYR A 37 8.01 2.40 -14.72
CA TYR A 37 8.46 3.67 -14.15
C TYR A 37 9.77 4.18 -14.78
N ARG A 38 10.74 3.30 -15.03
CA ARG A 38 12.03 3.68 -15.64
C ARG A 38 11.89 4.37 -17.00
N GLU A 39 10.86 4.03 -17.78
CA GLU A 39 10.60 4.64 -19.08
C GLU A 39 10.23 6.14 -18.98
N ILE A 40 9.65 6.56 -17.85
CA ILE A 40 9.18 7.93 -17.62
C ILE A 40 9.95 8.65 -16.50
N GLN A 41 10.77 7.93 -15.73
CA GLN A 41 11.47 8.42 -14.55
C GLN A 41 12.26 9.70 -14.84
N LYS A 42 13.13 9.67 -15.85
CA LYS A 42 13.98 10.82 -16.19
C LYS A 42 13.16 12.08 -16.50
N PHE A 43 12.01 11.93 -17.15
CA PHE A 43 11.15 13.07 -17.47
C PHE A 43 10.63 13.75 -16.21
N TYR A 44 10.11 12.99 -15.24
CA TYR A 44 9.57 13.59 -14.02
C TYR A 44 10.67 14.09 -13.07
N GLU A 45 11.77 13.34 -12.90
CA GLU A 45 12.86 13.72 -11.98
C GLU A 45 13.69 14.91 -12.48
N SER A 46 13.85 15.09 -13.80
CA SER A 46 14.62 16.24 -14.33
C SER A 46 13.89 17.59 -14.19
N ASN A 47 12.60 17.55 -13.86
CA ASN A 47 11.75 18.74 -13.73
C ASN A 47 11.28 18.96 -12.28
N ASP A 48 11.83 18.22 -11.32
CA ASP A 48 11.45 18.31 -9.90
C ASP A 48 12.50 19.10 -9.11
N ASP A 49 12.07 20.21 -8.51
CA ASP A 49 12.85 21.07 -7.63
C ASP A 49 12.23 21.20 -6.23
N LEU A 50 11.24 20.35 -5.92
CA LEU A 50 10.47 20.40 -4.69
C LEU A 50 11.00 19.43 -3.62
N ALA A 51 10.56 19.66 -2.38
CA ALA A 51 10.79 18.73 -1.27
C ALA A 51 10.01 17.42 -1.48
N PRO A 52 10.47 16.29 -0.90
CA PRO A 52 9.80 15.00 -1.06
C PRO A 52 8.34 15.01 -0.61
N LEU A 53 7.44 14.56 -1.49
CA LEU A 53 6.03 14.35 -1.16
C LEU A 53 5.81 13.09 -0.32
N LEU A 54 6.55 12.02 -0.63
CA LEU A 54 6.54 10.75 0.10
C LEU A 54 7.79 10.70 0.99
N ASP A 55 7.70 11.35 2.15
CA ASP A 55 8.80 11.52 3.09
C ASP A 55 8.95 10.36 4.09
N GLU A 56 9.86 10.51 5.04
CA GLU A 56 10.11 9.52 6.09
C GLU A 56 8.88 9.28 6.98
N ASN A 57 8.04 10.30 7.20
CA ASN A 57 6.81 10.15 7.98
C ASN A 57 5.83 9.20 7.27
N VAL A 58 5.68 9.33 5.94
CA VAL A 58 4.89 8.38 5.15
C VAL A 58 5.45 6.96 5.29
N GLN A 59 6.78 6.80 5.21
CA GLN A 59 7.42 5.48 5.38
C GLN A 59 7.17 4.89 6.77
N GLN A 60 7.24 5.68 7.83
CA GLN A 60 6.96 5.24 9.20
C GLN A 60 5.50 4.77 9.34
N HIS A 61 4.55 5.47 8.73
CA HIS A 61 3.15 5.06 8.71
C HIS A 61 2.92 3.76 7.92
N ILE A 62 3.60 3.55 6.80
CA ILE A 62 3.56 2.28 6.05
C ILE A 62 4.07 1.11 6.90
N ASN A 63 5.10 1.34 7.73
CA ASN A 63 5.68 0.30 8.59
C ASN A 63 4.90 0.09 9.90
N SER A 64 3.91 0.92 10.18
CA SER A 64 3.05 0.76 11.36
C SER A 64 2.07 -0.42 11.19
N PRO A 65 1.39 -0.87 12.27
CA PRO A 65 0.33 -1.87 12.16
C PRO A 65 -0.83 -1.48 11.23
N TYR A 66 -0.93 -0.20 10.89
CA TYR A 66 -1.94 0.37 9.99
C TYR A 66 -1.46 0.51 8.55
N GLY A 67 -0.28 -0.04 8.22
CA GLY A 67 0.37 0.08 6.93
C GLY A 67 -0.51 -0.26 5.73
N CYS A 68 -1.40 -1.24 5.86
CA CYS A 68 -2.36 -1.57 4.79
C CYS A 68 -3.31 -0.42 4.45
N HIS A 69 -3.77 0.33 5.45
CA HIS A 69 -4.66 1.47 5.24
C HIS A 69 -3.91 2.61 4.56
N VAL A 70 -2.69 2.88 5.04
CA VAL A 70 -1.80 3.89 4.44
C VAL A 70 -1.53 3.55 2.98
N MET A 71 -1.19 2.30 2.68
CA MET A 71 -0.98 1.84 1.30
C MET A 71 -2.24 1.93 0.44
N ASN A 72 -3.42 1.62 1.00
CA ASN A 72 -4.68 1.77 0.28
C ASN A 72 -4.96 3.24 -0.10
N GLU A 73 -4.71 4.18 0.80
CA GLU A 73 -4.90 5.61 0.53
C GLU A 73 -3.86 6.15 -0.46
N ILE A 74 -2.59 5.72 -0.37
CA ILE A 74 -1.57 6.06 -1.38
C ILE A 74 -1.99 5.54 -2.76
N LEU A 75 -2.36 4.26 -2.87
CA LEU A 75 -2.80 3.68 -4.15
C LEU A 75 -4.06 4.38 -4.68
N ARG A 76 -5.00 4.74 -3.80
CA ARG A 76 -6.19 5.53 -4.17
C ARG A 76 -5.79 6.90 -4.73
N PHE A 77 -4.92 7.64 -4.02
CA PHE A 77 -4.47 8.96 -4.46
C PHE A 77 -3.80 8.90 -5.84
N TYR A 78 -2.95 7.91 -6.08
CA TYR A 78 -2.31 7.77 -7.39
C TYR A 78 -3.31 7.37 -8.49
N LEU A 79 -4.22 6.44 -8.23
CA LEU A 79 -5.20 5.97 -9.20
C LEU A 79 -6.26 7.00 -9.55
N ASP A 80 -6.74 7.74 -8.56
CA ASP A 80 -7.87 8.66 -8.70
C ASP A 80 -7.41 10.07 -9.09
N THR A 81 -6.18 10.45 -8.73
CA THR A 81 -5.68 11.83 -8.90
C THR A 81 -4.44 11.90 -9.79
N ILE A 82 -3.33 11.26 -9.39
CA ILE A 82 -2.03 11.50 -10.04
C ILE A 82 -1.98 10.96 -11.47
N LEU A 83 -2.29 9.68 -11.68
CA LEU A 83 -2.19 9.04 -12.99
C LEU A 83 -3.18 9.63 -14.01
N PRO A 84 -4.46 9.91 -13.67
CA PRO A 84 -5.36 10.62 -14.58
C PRO A 84 -4.86 12.01 -14.94
N THR A 85 -4.32 12.77 -13.97
CA THR A 85 -3.76 14.10 -14.21
C THR A 85 -2.53 14.04 -15.11
N ALA A 86 -1.66 13.04 -14.90
CA ALA A 86 -0.49 12.80 -15.74
C ALA A 86 -0.91 12.50 -17.19
N VAL A 87 -1.88 11.59 -17.41
CA VAL A 87 -2.39 11.27 -18.76
C VAL A 87 -3.02 12.47 -19.47
N GLN A 88 -3.69 13.36 -18.73
CA GLN A 88 -4.31 14.56 -19.30
C GLN A 88 -3.28 15.63 -19.69
N LYS A 89 -2.27 15.85 -18.85
CA LYS A 89 -1.23 16.87 -19.07
C LYS A 89 -0.15 16.42 -20.05
N ASP A 90 0.06 15.11 -20.16
CA ASP A 90 1.15 14.56 -20.96
C ASP A 90 0.67 14.22 -22.38
N HIS A 91 0.98 15.12 -23.33
CA HIS A 91 0.55 15.04 -24.72
C HIS A 91 1.43 14.12 -25.60
N LEU A 92 2.56 13.60 -25.10
CA LEU A 92 3.52 12.80 -25.88
C LEU A 92 3.92 11.48 -25.19
N HIS A 93 3.96 10.39 -25.97
CA HIS A 93 4.68 9.10 -25.78
C HIS A 93 4.66 8.33 -24.44
N SER A 94 4.14 8.85 -23.34
CA SER A 94 4.21 8.28 -21.99
C SER A 94 2.93 7.60 -21.52
N LYS A 95 1.84 7.67 -22.31
CA LYS A 95 0.54 7.07 -21.95
C LYS A 95 0.64 5.57 -21.69
N THR A 96 1.46 4.85 -22.44
CA THR A 96 1.63 3.39 -22.28
C THR A 96 2.29 3.04 -20.94
N PRO A 97 3.45 3.60 -20.56
CA PRO A 97 4.02 3.42 -19.22
C PRO A 97 3.06 3.79 -18.09
N ILE A 98 2.37 4.94 -18.18
CA ILE A 98 1.44 5.40 -17.15
C ILE A 98 0.25 4.44 -16.99
N ASN A 99 -0.29 3.93 -18.10
CA ASN A 99 -1.36 2.93 -18.07
C ASN A 99 -0.89 1.61 -17.46
N SER A 100 0.32 1.15 -17.78
CA SER A 100 0.92 -0.05 -17.18
C SER A 100 1.06 0.08 -15.66
N ILE A 101 1.58 1.21 -15.18
CA ILE A 101 1.65 1.53 -13.75
C ILE A 101 0.26 1.51 -13.12
N GLY A 102 -0.71 2.18 -13.75
CA GLY A 102 -2.09 2.23 -13.27
C GLY A 102 -2.74 0.85 -13.15
N ASN A 103 -2.53 -0.04 -14.12
CA ASN A 103 -3.05 -1.41 -14.06
C ASN A 103 -2.43 -2.20 -12.90
N ILE A 104 -1.12 -2.08 -12.68
CA ILE A 104 -0.44 -2.72 -11.55
C ILE A 104 -0.95 -2.18 -10.22
N PHE A 105 -1.17 -0.86 -10.11
CA PHE A 105 -1.70 -0.24 -8.90
C PHE A 105 -3.16 -0.67 -8.62
N LYS A 106 -3.99 -0.81 -9.64
CA LYS A 106 -5.37 -1.34 -9.50
C LYS A 106 -5.36 -2.77 -8.97
N ASP A 107 -4.53 -3.62 -9.56
CA ASP A 107 -4.35 -5.00 -9.12
C ASP A 107 -3.85 -5.06 -7.67
N LEU A 108 -2.83 -4.27 -7.35
CA LEU A 108 -2.25 -4.21 -6.01
C LEU A 108 -3.28 -3.77 -4.97
N LYS A 109 -4.06 -2.71 -5.27
CA LYS A 109 -5.13 -2.23 -4.38
C LYS A 109 -6.19 -3.29 -4.16
N ARG A 110 -6.65 -3.95 -5.23
CA ARG A 110 -7.62 -5.06 -5.15
C ARG A 110 -7.08 -6.19 -4.26
N ASP A 111 -5.85 -6.62 -4.49
CA ASP A 111 -5.27 -7.79 -3.84
C ASP A 111 -4.94 -7.50 -2.36
N ILE A 112 -4.45 -6.30 -2.01
CA ILE A 112 -4.27 -5.86 -0.61
C ILE A 112 -5.60 -5.88 0.14
N LEU A 113 -6.67 -5.31 -0.44
CA LEU A 113 -7.99 -5.27 0.19
C LEU A 113 -8.58 -6.67 0.38
N LYS A 114 -8.44 -7.53 -0.63
CA LYS A 114 -8.88 -8.92 -0.59
C LYS A 114 -8.11 -9.72 0.46
N CYS A 115 -6.82 -9.46 0.60
CA CYS A 115 -5.91 -10.20 1.47
C CYS A 115 -5.60 -9.49 2.79
N LYS A 116 -6.47 -8.56 3.23
CA LYS A 116 -6.28 -7.79 4.46
C LYS A 116 -5.97 -8.64 5.70
N ASN A 117 -6.61 -9.81 5.82
CA ASN A 117 -6.38 -10.73 6.93
C ASN A 117 -5.03 -11.44 6.82
N TYR A 118 -4.56 -11.69 5.59
CA TYR A 118 -3.25 -12.29 5.34
C TYR A 118 -2.10 -11.33 5.74
N PHE A 119 -2.32 -10.02 5.59
CA PHE A 119 -1.38 -8.97 5.99
C PHE A 119 -1.55 -8.51 7.44
N SER A 120 -2.45 -9.14 8.21
CA SER A 120 -2.76 -8.72 9.58
C SER A 120 -3.08 -7.23 9.69
N CYS A 121 -3.78 -6.67 8.70
CA CYS A 121 -4.09 -5.24 8.65
C CYS A 121 -4.91 -4.83 9.87
N GLN A 122 -4.36 -3.98 10.73
CA GLN A 122 -5.09 -3.43 11.86
C GLN A 122 -5.89 -2.21 11.42
N ASN A 123 -7.08 -2.01 11.99
CA ASN A 123 -7.83 -0.79 11.77
C ASN A 123 -7.11 0.36 12.51
N PRO A 124 -6.97 1.56 11.91
CA PRO A 124 -6.26 2.71 12.51
C PRO A 124 -6.75 3.08 13.90
N PHE A 125 -8.02 2.76 14.17
CA PHE A 125 -8.64 2.86 15.47
C PHE A 125 -9.73 1.81 15.59
N GLU A 126 -9.58 0.86 16.51
CA GLU A 126 -10.63 -0.09 16.83
C GLU A 126 -11.59 0.51 17.86
N PHE A 127 -12.56 1.32 17.40
CA PHE A 127 -13.63 1.84 18.27
C PHE A 127 -14.40 0.72 18.99
N ALA A 128 -14.36 -0.50 18.44
CA ALA A 128 -14.85 -1.70 19.10
C ALA A 128 -14.26 -1.92 20.50
N SER A 129 -12.98 -1.57 20.73
CA SER A 129 -12.36 -1.69 22.06
C SER A 129 -13.06 -0.79 23.08
N ILE A 130 -13.29 0.50 22.76
CA ILE A 130 -14.05 1.43 23.60
C ILE A 130 -15.47 0.90 23.82
N LYS A 131 -16.14 0.43 22.76
CA LYS A 131 -17.51 -0.07 22.86
C LYS A 131 -17.60 -1.30 23.77
N ASN A 132 -16.68 -2.26 23.65
CA ASN A 132 -16.63 -3.46 24.48
C ASN A 132 -16.39 -3.09 25.95
N THR A 133 -15.42 -2.20 26.22
CA THR A 133 -15.17 -1.69 27.57
C THR A 133 -16.39 -0.98 28.15
N TYR A 134 -17.11 -0.19 27.34
CA TYR A 134 -18.36 0.44 27.74
C TYR A 134 -19.45 -0.60 28.09
N GLU A 135 -19.60 -1.66 27.29
CA GLU A 135 -20.57 -2.73 27.54
C GLU A 135 -20.24 -3.47 28.86
N GLU A 136 -18.96 -3.73 29.14
CA GLU A 136 -18.49 -4.33 30.41
C GLU A 136 -18.75 -3.42 31.63
N MET A 137 -18.77 -2.11 31.44
CA MET A 137 -19.06 -1.13 32.50
C MET A 137 -20.54 -1.09 32.92
N ASN A 138 -21.43 -1.80 32.21
CA ASN A 138 -22.87 -1.83 32.50
C ASN A 138 -23.44 -0.40 32.68
N GLY A 139 -24.36 -0.19 33.63
CA GLY A 139 -24.98 1.12 33.90
C GLY A 139 -24.02 2.23 34.36
N LYS A 140 -22.76 1.90 34.70
CA LYS A 140 -21.73 2.91 35.05
C LYS A 140 -21.03 3.50 33.83
N GLY A 141 -21.14 2.87 32.67
CA GLY A 141 -20.48 3.31 31.43
C GLY A 141 -20.89 4.72 31.02
N VAL A 142 -22.17 5.08 31.20
CA VAL A 142 -22.69 6.42 30.85
C VAL A 142 -22.01 7.52 31.67
N ILE A 143 -21.86 7.34 32.98
CA ILE A 143 -21.22 8.33 33.84
C ILE A 143 -19.74 8.48 33.49
N LYS A 144 -19.06 7.36 33.23
CA LYS A 144 -17.64 7.35 32.83
C LYS A 144 -17.45 8.10 31.50
N ALA A 145 -18.22 7.75 30.46
CA ALA A 145 -18.11 8.37 29.15
C ALA A 145 -18.43 9.87 29.18
N MET A 146 -19.47 10.28 29.92
CA MET A 146 -19.82 11.70 30.08
C MET A 146 -18.77 12.48 30.89
N GLY A 147 -18.12 11.82 31.85
CA GLY A 147 -17.09 12.44 32.69
C GLY A 147 -15.72 12.60 32.02
N GLU A 148 -15.49 11.97 30.87
CA GLU A 148 -14.25 12.05 30.08
C GLU A 148 -14.46 12.83 28.76
N LEU A 149 -15.52 13.63 28.66
CA LEU A 149 -15.85 14.42 27.47
C LEU A 149 -14.82 15.51 27.14
N ASP A 150 -13.94 15.85 28.09
CA ASP A 150 -12.88 16.85 27.95
C ASP A 150 -11.51 16.26 27.58
N MET A 151 -11.42 14.94 27.36
CA MET A 151 -10.25 14.32 26.73
C MET A 151 -10.04 14.76 25.29
#